data_AF-A0A2E6I109-F1
#
_entry.id   AF-A0A2E6I109-F1
#
_cell.length_a   1.000
_cell.length_b   1.000
_cell.length_c   1.000
_cell.angle_alpha   90.00
_cell.angle_beta   90.00
_cell.angle_gamma   90.00
#
_symmetry.space_group_name_H-M   'P 1'
#
loop_
_entity.id
_entity.type
_entity.pdbx_description
1 polymer ?
#
loop_
_entity_poly.entity_id
_entity_poly.type
_entity_poly.pdbx_seq_one_letter_code
_entity_poly.pdbx_strand_id
1 'polypeptide(L)'
;MTRYSILHFATVVITLCALAGSSEAQDRRGYVLRAEGRLVFIDLGIQDEVIPNDLFSMVRQESIIHPVTGENLGGEVPLGMVRVVEIFNRYSTAEILNLSPGVDLRVLDGESKQGLIRVKSLTADEQMDAQKVMMRPTTTRHTMMLPKTDNPDGPIKGVIPQIVIGGGSKVETNLPDSVFGLVNDPTLLAQAATRDSILENINSSIVIALGAHYPLSNRTSLVGDLAVGARAKLAVGAKFFTRPMFGSGAPTPDGRVGEPAFRVTVGWGGKGSSSLPVDVAGRLIADAALEAPADFGITIGDSTFIKSDPGLVADVEAQIDSTYRTVVTDSLRLLASDSLSAIGKRGLGYGIGVVLPVTPKFKMNLGMERFGSIEEYAVGLTYYMRPLSSRATTNPDGVLRSLIIGSQAVFDTKFEKTFVDLNLTYPMTSMYTVSAGFTSDFGGFNHFGLTIRGYIDRM
;
A
#
# COMPACT_ATOMS: atom_id res chain seq x y z
N MET A 1 12.88 33.81 32.43
CA MET A 1 14.12 33.37 33.14
C MET A 1 14.15 31.85 33.14
N THR A 2 14.75 31.22 32.13
CA THR A 2 14.94 29.75 32.06
C THR A 2 16.01 29.47 31.00
N ARG A 3 17.27 29.83 31.30
CA ARG A 3 18.46 29.54 30.47
C ARG A 3 19.54 28.74 31.23
N TYR A 4 19.16 28.05 32.30
CA TYR A 4 20.11 27.34 33.19
C TYR A 4 20.05 25.80 33.12
N SER A 5 19.29 25.19 32.20
CA SER A 5 19.08 23.72 32.19
C SER A 5 20.02 22.91 31.29
N ILE A 6 20.69 23.51 30.30
CA ILE A 6 21.50 22.74 29.32
C ILE A 6 22.95 22.57 29.81
N LEU A 7 23.48 23.55 30.54
CA LEU A 7 24.88 23.50 31.00
C LEU A 7 25.10 22.50 32.14
N HIS A 8 24.13 22.30 33.05
CA HIS A 8 24.24 21.32 34.14
C HIS A 8 24.15 19.87 33.65
N PHE A 9 23.44 19.62 32.54
CA PHE A 9 23.34 18.28 31.97
C PHE A 9 24.67 17.86 31.31
N ALA A 10 25.38 18.80 30.67
CA ALA A 10 26.69 18.54 30.07
C ALA A 10 27.77 18.24 31.13
N THR A 11 27.75 18.93 32.28
CA THR A 11 28.74 18.67 33.34
C THR A 11 28.49 17.33 34.06
N VAL A 12 27.24 16.89 34.22
CA VAL A 12 26.92 15.58 34.82
C VAL A 12 27.33 14.43 33.90
N VAL A 13 27.18 14.58 32.58
CA VAL A 13 27.61 13.56 31.61
C VAL A 13 29.15 13.48 31.50
N ILE A 14 29.86 14.60 31.54
CA ILE A 14 31.33 14.61 31.49
C ILE A 14 31.95 14.06 32.79
N THR A 15 31.30 14.25 33.93
CA THR A 15 31.78 13.71 35.22
C THR A 15 31.46 12.21 35.35
N LEU A 16 30.40 11.70 34.70
CA LEU A 16 30.11 10.26 34.67
C LEU A 16 31.08 9.46 33.79
N CYS A 17 31.63 10.08 32.74
CA CYS A 17 32.63 9.43 31.87
C CYS A 17 34.02 9.32 32.51
N ALA A 18 34.32 10.09 33.56
CA ALA A 18 35.62 10.07 34.25
C ALA A 18 35.72 9.00 35.36
N LEU A 19 34.62 8.29 35.66
CA LEU A 19 34.58 7.19 36.64
C LEU A 19 34.50 5.80 35.99
N ALA A 20 34.62 5.69 34.66
CA ALA A 20 34.86 4.42 33.99
C ALA A 20 36.31 3.99 34.28
N GLY A 21 36.51 3.44 35.48
CA GLY A 21 37.75 2.78 35.85
C GLY A 21 38.12 1.79 34.76
N SER A 22 39.38 1.84 34.32
CA SER A 22 39.99 0.81 33.51
C SER A 22 39.87 -0.51 34.27
N SER A 23 38.81 -1.27 33.99
CA SER A 23 38.69 -2.66 34.39
C SER A 23 39.88 -3.36 33.73
N GLU A 24 40.87 -3.74 34.55
CA GLU A 24 41.85 -4.72 34.13
C GLU A 24 41.04 -5.92 33.62
N ALA A 25 41.17 -6.22 32.33
CA ALA A 25 40.46 -7.32 31.69
C ALA A 25 40.86 -8.61 32.42
N GLN A 26 40.01 -9.05 33.36
CA GLN A 26 40.22 -10.31 34.04
C GLN A 26 40.26 -11.42 32.99
N ASP A 27 41.25 -12.31 33.10
CA ASP A 27 41.38 -13.50 32.26
C ASP A 27 40.24 -14.47 32.60
N ARG A 28 39.08 -14.25 31.97
CA ARG A 28 37.86 -15.05 32.16
C ARG A 28 37.99 -16.33 31.34
N ARG A 29 37.91 -17.46 32.03
CA ARG A 29 37.97 -18.80 31.43
C ARG A 29 36.74 -19.59 31.80
N GLY A 30 36.17 -20.27 30.81
CA GLY A 30 34.99 -21.12 30.97
C GLY A 30 35.08 -22.38 30.11
N TYR A 31 34.04 -23.20 30.18
CA TYR A 31 33.82 -24.40 29.40
C TYR A 31 32.61 -24.25 28.48
N VAL A 32 32.72 -24.89 27.32
CA VAL A 32 31.57 -25.09 26.45
C VAL A 32 30.76 -26.26 26.99
N LEU A 33 29.51 -26.01 27.38
CA LEU A 33 28.60 -27.01 27.92
C LEU A 33 27.98 -27.86 26.80
N ARG A 34 27.63 -27.21 25.69
CA ARG A 34 26.90 -27.83 24.57
C ARG A 34 27.03 -27.00 23.29
N ALA A 35 27.02 -27.65 22.13
CA ALA A 35 26.94 -26.98 20.83
C ALA A 35 25.71 -27.46 20.04
N GLU A 36 24.85 -26.53 19.63
CA GLU A 36 23.68 -26.78 18.79
C GLU A 36 23.75 -25.95 17.50
N GLY A 37 24.20 -26.58 16.41
CA GLY A 37 24.35 -25.90 15.13
C GLY A 37 25.38 -24.77 15.21
N ARG A 38 24.94 -23.51 15.12
CA ARG A 38 25.82 -22.33 15.24
C ARG A 38 25.79 -21.69 16.63
N LEU A 39 24.98 -22.21 17.54
CA LEU A 39 24.85 -21.71 18.91
C LEU A 39 25.62 -22.61 19.87
N VAL A 40 26.31 -21.99 20.82
CA VAL A 40 27.17 -22.65 21.81
C VAL A 40 26.79 -22.12 23.18
N PHE A 41 26.62 -23.03 24.13
CA PHE A 41 26.31 -22.69 25.53
C PHE A 41 27.60 -22.70 26.33
N ILE A 42 27.90 -21.58 26.99
CA ILE A 42 29.14 -21.35 27.72
C ILE A 42 28.79 -21.15 29.20
N ASP A 43 29.54 -21.76 30.10
CA ASP A 43 29.36 -21.63 31.56
C ASP A 43 29.82 -20.29 32.16
N LEU A 44 29.78 -19.22 31.37
CA LEU A 44 30.05 -17.85 31.80
C LEU A 44 28.76 -17.03 31.69
N GLY A 45 28.35 -16.41 32.79
CA GLY A 45 27.09 -15.67 32.89
C GLY A 45 27.24 -14.26 33.45
N ILE A 46 26.12 -13.71 33.92
CA ILE A 46 26.08 -12.37 34.56
C ILE A 46 27.01 -12.32 35.79
N GLN A 47 27.13 -13.43 36.52
CA GLN A 47 28.00 -13.52 37.70
C GLN A 47 29.49 -13.37 37.36
N ASP A 48 29.87 -13.73 36.14
CA ASP A 48 31.23 -13.61 35.61
C ASP A 48 31.41 -12.32 34.81
N GLU A 49 30.47 -11.38 34.97
CA GLU A 49 30.46 -10.06 34.32
C GLU A 49 30.50 -10.12 32.78
N VAL A 50 29.93 -11.18 32.18
CA VAL A 50 29.77 -11.28 30.73
C VAL A 50 28.72 -10.28 30.26
N ILE A 51 29.00 -9.55 29.18
CA ILE A 51 28.07 -8.61 28.55
C ILE A 51 27.73 -9.01 27.11
N PRO A 52 26.57 -8.59 26.57
CA PRO A 52 26.17 -8.99 25.22
C PRO A 52 27.16 -8.47 24.18
N ASN A 53 27.47 -9.30 23.19
CA ASN A 53 28.52 -9.10 22.18
C ASN A 53 29.96 -9.28 22.65
N ASP A 54 30.21 -9.75 23.87
CA ASP A 54 31.55 -10.22 24.26
C ASP A 54 32.03 -11.32 23.30
N LEU A 55 33.33 -11.28 23.00
CA LEU A 55 33.99 -12.20 22.11
C LEU A 55 34.90 -13.14 22.90
N PHE A 56 34.80 -14.43 22.62
CA PHE A 56 35.63 -15.46 23.24
C PHE A 56 36.32 -16.33 22.18
N SER A 57 37.54 -16.75 22.49
CA SER A 57 38.28 -17.75 21.74
C SER A 57 37.96 -19.14 22.29
N MET A 58 37.52 -20.05 21.42
CA MET A 58 37.33 -21.46 21.75
C MET A 58 38.65 -22.20 21.55
N VAL A 59 39.12 -22.89 22.59
CA VAL A 59 40.34 -23.70 22.57
C VAL A 59 40.06 -25.12 23.03
N ARG A 60 40.68 -26.10 22.38
CA ARG A 60 40.69 -27.50 22.81
C ARG A 60 41.94 -27.74 23.64
N GLN A 61 41.78 -28.34 24.82
CA GLN A 61 42.92 -28.81 25.58
C GLN A 61 43.29 -30.22 25.12
N GLU A 62 44.43 -30.37 24.43
CA GLU A 62 44.94 -31.68 24.03
C GLU A 62 46.03 -32.12 25.03
N SER A 63 45.99 -33.36 25.48
CA SER A 63 47.06 -33.96 26.28
C SER A 63 47.88 -34.91 25.42
N ILE A 64 49.12 -34.54 25.14
CA ILE A 64 50.07 -35.39 24.42
C ILE A 64 51.06 -35.89 25.46
N ILE A 65 50.89 -37.14 25.90
CA ILE A 65 51.80 -37.76 26.86
C ILE A 65 53.00 -38.31 26.09
N HIS A 66 54.18 -37.80 26.40
CA HIS A 66 55.41 -38.28 25.76
C HIS A 66 55.66 -39.75 26.17
N PRO A 67 55.83 -40.68 25.22
CA PRO A 67 55.80 -42.12 25.50
C PRO A 67 56.97 -42.62 26.35
N VAL A 68 58.07 -41.87 26.40
CA VAL A 68 59.29 -42.26 27.13
C VAL A 68 59.40 -41.56 28.48
N THR A 69 58.95 -40.30 28.59
CA THR A 69 59.14 -39.47 29.80
C THR A 69 57.87 -39.37 30.64
N GLY A 70 56.70 -39.70 30.09
CA GLY A 70 55.42 -39.54 30.76
C GLY A 70 55.00 -38.07 30.94
N GLU A 71 55.79 -37.12 30.44
CA GLU A 71 55.48 -35.70 30.54
C GLU A 71 54.33 -35.34 29.59
N ASN A 72 53.39 -34.53 30.09
CA ASN A 72 52.30 -34.02 29.29
C ASN A 72 52.79 -32.79 28.51
N LEU A 73 53.04 -32.99 27.21
CA LEU A 73 53.39 -31.96 26.24
C LEU A 73 52.14 -31.34 25.59
N GLY A 74 50.97 -31.57 26.19
CA GLY A 74 49.70 -31.04 25.75
C GLY A 74 49.66 -29.51 25.68
N GLY A 75 48.97 -28.99 24.66
CA GLY A 75 48.79 -27.56 24.42
C GLY A 75 47.31 -27.20 24.20
N GLU A 76 47.06 -25.90 24.10
CA GLU A 76 45.77 -25.36 23.72
C GLU A 76 45.71 -25.20 22.18
N VAL A 77 44.77 -25.87 21.53
CA VAL A 77 44.56 -25.79 20.08
C VAL A 77 43.36 -24.89 19.79
N PRO A 78 43.50 -23.79 19.02
CA PRO A 78 42.40 -22.89 18.74
C PRO A 78 41.38 -23.52 17.78
N LEU A 79 40.12 -23.61 18.23
CA LEU A 79 39.00 -24.17 17.47
C LEU A 79 38.20 -23.11 16.71
N GLY A 80 38.11 -21.89 17.23
CA GLY A 80 37.30 -20.84 16.61
C GLY A 80 36.99 -19.67 17.54
N MET A 81 36.11 -18.77 17.08
CA MET A 81 35.66 -17.61 17.85
C MET A 81 34.14 -17.61 17.98
N VAL A 82 33.65 -17.19 19.14
CA VAL A 82 32.23 -17.09 19.45
C VAL A 82 31.88 -15.69 19.97
N ARG A 83 30.65 -15.25 19.71
CA ARG A 83 30.09 -13.98 20.19
C ARG A 83 28.87 -14.23 21.06
N VAL A 84 28.85 -13.67 22.26
CA VAL A 84 27.71 -13.80 23.18
C VAL A 84 26.48 -13.06 22.62
N VAL A 85 25.35 -13.77 22.52
CA VAL A 85 24.06 -13.27 22.02
C VAL A 85 23.10 -13.03 23.18
N GLU A 86 22.96 -14.02 24.07
CA GLU A 86 22.05 -14.00 25.22
C GLU A 86 22.78 -14.42 26.48
N ILE A 87 22.41 -13.83 27.62
CA ILE A 87 23.12 -14.02 28.89
C ILE A 87 22.13 -14.42 29.98
N PHE A 88 22.46 -15.47 30.70
CA PHE A 88 21.75 -15.94 31.87
C PHE A 88 22.63 -15.80 33.12
N ASN A 89 22.06 -16.11 34.28
CA ASN A 89 22.75 -15.87 35.55
C ASN A 89 24.08 -16.65 35.67
N ARG A 90 24.15 -17.90 35.17
CA ARG A 90 25.30 -18.81 35.31
C ARG A 90 25.88 -19.32 33.98
N TYR A 91 25.30 -18.94 32.86
CA TYR A 91 25.75 -19.36 31.54
C TYR A 91 25.29 -18.34 30.49
N SER A 92 25.82 -18.43 29.28
CA SER A 92 25.43 -17.59 28.15
C SER A 92 25.32 -18.43 26.87
N THR A 93 24.56 -17.92 25.92
CA THR A 93 24.44 -18.47 24.57
C THR A 93 25.25 -17.60 23.62
N ALA A 94 26.17 -18.21 22.89
CA ALA A 94 27.06 -17.53 21.95
C ALA A 94 26.93 -18.10 20.53
N GLU A 95 27.06 -17.24 19.52
CA GLU A 95 27.06 -17.61 18.11
C GLU A 95 28.49 -17.82 17.61
N ILE A 96 28.73 -18.93 16.91
CA ILE A 96 30.02 -19.22 16.27
C ILE A 96 30.24 -18.30 15.07
N LEU A 97 31.26 -17.44 15.18
CA LEU A 97 31.65 -16.51 14.12
C LEU A 97 32.54 -17.18 13.07
N ASN A 98 33.54 -17.94 13.53
CA ASN A 98 34.50 -18.64 12.68
C ASN A 98 34.95 -19.95 13.35
N LEU A 99 35.24 -20.96 12.53
CA LEU A 99 35.83 -22.23 12.95
C LEU A 99 37.14 -22.44 12.20
N SER A 100 38.12 -22.99 12.90
CA SER A 100 39.37 -23.44 12.28
C SER A 100 39.05 -24.51 11.21
N PRO A 101 39.74 -24.49 10.05
CA PRO A 101 39.51 -25.46 8.99
C PRO A 101 39.68 -26.90 9.51
N GLY A 102 38.69 -27.76 9.26
CA GLY A 102 38.71 -29.16 9.67
C GLY A 102 37.97 -29.48 10.99
N VAL A 103 37.43 -28.48 11.68
CA VAL A 103 36.56 -28.69 12.85
C VAL A 103 35.12 -28.91 12.40
N ASP A 104 34.56 -30.11 12.66
CA ASP A 104 33.14 -30.42 12.43
C ASP A 104 32.31 -30.07 13.68
N LEU A 105 31.17 -29.42 13.48
CA LEU A 105 30.20 -29.07 14.53
C LEU A 105 29.71 -30.30 15.31
N ARG A 106 29.63 -31.46 14.66
CA ARG A 106 29.21 -32.71 15.33
C ARG A 106 30.25 -33.19 16.33
N VAL A 107 31.53 -33.00 16.02
CA VAL A 107 32.65 -33.35 16.91
C VAL A 107 32.70 -32.33 18.07
N LEU A 108 32.42 -31.06 17.78
CA LEU A 108 32.37 -29.99 18.78
C LEU A 108 31.37 -30.28 19.91
N ASP A 109 30.15 -30.75 19.59
CA ASP A 109 29.15 -31.11 20.62
C ASP A 109 29.53 -32.36 21.43
N GLY A 110 30.23 -33.32 20.81
CA GLY A 110 30.74 -34.50 21.49
C GLY A 110 31.83 -34.15 22.51
N GLU A 111 32.80 -33.33 22.09
CA GLU A 111 33.93 -32.89 22.92
C GLU A 111 33.53 -31.88 23.99
N SER A 112 32.53 -31.02 23.74
CA SER A 112 32.02 -30.09 24.74
C SER A 112 31.44 -30.81 25.95
N LYS A 113 30.68 -31.89 25.72
CA LYS A 113 30.09 -32.71 26.80
C LYS A 113 31.15 -33.41 27.66
N GLN A 114 32.36 -33.58 27.14
CA GLN A 114 33.51 -34.14 27.85
C GLN A 114 34.34 -33.06 28.56
N GLY A 115 33.97 -31.77 28.45
CA GLY A 115 34.69 -30.66 29.06
C GLY A 115 36.04 -30.36 28.42
N LEU A 116 36.29 -30.84 27.20
CA LEU A 116 37.57 -30.68 26.49
C LEU A 116 37.71 -29.32 25.80
N ILE A 117 36.60 -28.63 25.61
CA ILE A 117 36.56 -27.32 24.95
C ILE A 117 36.39 -26.23 26.01
N ARG A 118 37.35 -25.32 26.03
CA ARG A 118 37.34 -24.14 26.87
C ARG A 118 37.12 -22.88 26.04
N VAL A 119 36.62 -21.86 26.70
CA VAL A 119 36.59 -20.50 26.19
C VAL A 119 37.53 -19.63 27.00
N LYS A 120 38.19 -18.71 26.31
CA LYS A 120 39.07 -17.71 26.91
C LYS A 120 38.74 -16.33 26.35
N SER A 121 38.80 -15.30 27.20
CA SER A 121 38.69 -13.92 26.74
C SER A 121 39.81 -13.61 25.73
N LEU A 122 39.46 -12.91 24.65
CA LEU A 122 40.44 -12.51 23.65
C LEU A 122 41.37 -11.45 24.23
N THR A 123 42.66 -11.57 23.92
CA THR A 123 43.63 -10.50 24.20
C THR A 123 43.30 -9.25 23.38
N ALA A 124 43.77 -8.07 23.82
CA ALA A 124 43.47 -6.81 23.13
C ALA A 124 43.84 -6.84 21.63
N ASP A 125 44.95 -7.50 21.28
CA ASP A 125 45.39 -7.66 19.89
C ASP A 125 44.44 -8.55 19.08
N GLU A 126 43.99 -9.68 19.67
CA GLU A 126 43.03 -10.58 19.02
C GLU A 126 41.64 -9.94 18.88
N GLN A 127 41.22 -9.09 19.84
CA GLN A 127 39.98 -8.33 19.74
C GLN A 127 40.01 -7.36 18.55
N MET A 128 41.12 -6.66 18.34
CA MET A 128 41.28 -5.78 17.18
C MET A 128 41.21 -6.56 15.87
N ASP A 129 41.81 -7.75 15.81
CA ASP A 129 41.79 -8.57 14.60
C ASP A 129 40.42 -9.22 14.36
N ALA A 130 39.72 -9.65 15.40
CA ALA A 130 38.33 -10.08 15.31
C ALA A 130 37.43 -8.95 14.82
N GLN A 131 37.63 -7.73 15.33
CA GLN A 131 36.89 -6.55 14.88
C GLN A 131 37.19 -6.20 13.42
N LYS A 132 38.45 -6.32 12.97
CA LYS A 132 38.80 -6.18 11.54
C LYS A 132 38.14 -7.26 10.69
N VAL A 133 38.03 -8.50 11.16
CA VAL A 133 37.33 -9.58 10.43
C VAL A 133 35.83 -9.30 10.35
N MET A 134 35.21 -8.76 11.40
CA MET A 134 33.81 -8.35 11.39
C MET A 134 33.57 -7.10 10.53
N MET A 135 34.54 -6.20 10.45
CA MET A 135 34.50 -4.99 9.63
C MET A 135 34.94 -5.21 8.19
N ARG A 136 35.58 -6.34 7.85
CA ARG A 136 35.86 -6.69 6.46
C ARG A 136 34.52 -6.83 5.75
N PRO A 137 34.19 -5.95 4.79
CA PRO A 137 32.97 -6.09 4.02
C PRO A 137 33.03 -7.47 3.40
N THR A 138 32.07 -8.33 3.75
CA THR A 138 32.00 -9.70 3.26
C THR A 138 32.10 -9.61 1.75
N THR A 139 33.25 -9.94 1.16
CA THR A 139 33.42 -10.11 -0.28
C THR A 139 32.64 -11.35 -0.64
N THR A 140 31.32 -11.18 -0.67
CA THR A 140 30.40 -12.09 -1.32
C THR A 140 30.97 -12.23 -2.71
N ARG A 141 31.41 -13.45 -3.06
CA ARG A 141 31.70 -13.79 -4.44
C ARG A 141 30.54 -13.23 -5.24
N HIS A 142 30.82 -12.25 -6.09
CA HIS A 142 29.89 -11.81 -7.11
C HIS A 142 29.72 -13.01 -8.04
N THR A 143 28.87 -13.97 -7.68
CA THR A 143 28.06 -14.61 -8.70
C THR A 143 27.47 -13.44 -9.44
N MET A 144 27.95 -13.19 -10.66
CA MET A 144 27.26 -12.33 -11.61
C MET A 144 25.88 -12.95 -11.73
N MET A 145 24.94 -12.53 -10.86
CA MET A 145 23.54 -12.73 -11.12
C MET A 145 23.36 -12.03 -12.46
N LEU A 146 23.11 -12.82 -13.51
CA LEU A 146 22.62 -12.25 -14.75
C LEU A 146 21.52 -11.27 -14.35
N PRO A 147 21.59 -9.99 -14.79
CA PRO A 147 20.62 -9.00 -14.42
C PRO A 147 19.26 -9.60 -14.75
N LYS A 148 18.51 -9.92 -13.69
CA LYS A 148 17.24 -10.60 -13.82
C LYS A 148 16.42 -9.73 -14.77
N THR A 149 16.05 -10.29 -15.91
CA THR A 149 15.33 -9.60 -16.98
C THR A 149 13.88 -9.40 -16.55
N ASP A 150 13.68 -8.82 -15.38
CA ASP A 150 12.37 -8.63 -14.79
C ASP A 150 11.76 -7.35 -15.37
N ASN A 151 10.46 -7.39 -15.62
CA ASN A 151 9.70 -6.20 -15.96
C ASN A 151 9.46 -5.40 -14.67
N PRO A 152 9.46 -4.06 -14.70
CA PRO A 152 9.19 -3.26 -13.50
C PRO A 152 7.87 -3.62 -12.79
N ASP A 153 6.84 -4.08 -13.51
CA ASP A 153 5.58 -4.52 -12.92
C ASP A 153 5.67 -5.93 -12.27
N GLY A 154 6.68 -6.75 -12.57
CA GLY A 154 6.84 -8.08 -11.96
C GLY A 154 7.49 -9.14 -12.87
N PRO A 155 7.43 -10.43 -12.48
CA PRO A 155 8.03 -11.50 -13.26
C PRO A 155 7.39 -11.60 -14.65
N ILE A 156 8.23 -11.75 -15.69
CA ILE A 156 7.77 -11.93 -17.07
C ILE A 156 6.87 -13.17 -17.14
N LYS A 157 5.70 -13.03 -17.78
CA LYS A 157 4.62 -14.04 -17.88
C LYS A 157 3.95 -14.41 -16.55
N GLY A 158 4.26 -13.70 -15.46
CA GLY A 158 3.51 -13.78 -14.21
C GLY A 158 2.15 -13.08 -14.31
N VAL A 159 1.20 -13.47 -13.46
CA VAL A 159 -0.09 -12.78 -13.33
C VAL A 159 -0.08 -12.04 -12.00
N ILE A 160 -0.39 -10.75 -12.05
CA ILE A 160 -0.37 -9.88 -10.88
C ILE A 160 -1.80 -9.43 -10.60
N PRO A 161 -2.59 -10.21 -9.83
CA PRO A 161 -3.91 -9.79 -9.43
C PRO A 161 -3.82 -8.64 -8.41
N GLN A 162 -4.73 -7.68 -8.57
CA GLN A 162 -4.99 -6.62 -7.62
C GLN A 162 -6.48 -6.66 -7.26
N ILE A 163 -6.77 -6.69 -5.98
CA ILE A 163 -8.14 -6.60 -5.46
C ILE A 163 -8.22 -5.35 -4.62
N VAL A 164 -9.15 -4.47 -4.95
CA VAL A 164 -9.48 -3.26 -4.21
C VAL A 164 -10.88 -3.40 -3.68
N ILE A 165 -11.04 -3.27 -2.37
CA ILE A 165 -12.33 -3.21 -1.70
C ILE A 165 -12.34 -1.92 -0.91
N GLY A 166 -13.28 -1.04 -1.22
CA GLY A 166 -13.43 0.22 -0.52
C GLY A 166 -14.86 0.49 -0.13
N GLY A 167 -15.01 1.13 1.02
CA GLY A 167 -16.27 1.61 1.55
C GLY A 167 -16.09 3.05 2.02
N GLY A 168 -17.12 3.87 1.85
CA GLY A 168 -17.05 5.26 2.27
C GLY A 168 -18.42 5.86 2.50
N SER A 169 -18.41 7.16 2.78
CA SER A 169 -19.57 7.98 2.46
C SER A 169 -19.96 7.76 1.00
N LYS A 170 -21.25 7.93 0.70
CA LYS A 170 -21.77 7.79 -0.66
C LYS A 170 -20.99 8.75 -1.55
N VAL A 171 -20.53 8.26 -2.70
CA VAL A 171 -19.87 9.14 -3.67
C VAL A 171 -20.86 10.24 -4.01
N GLU A 172 -20.58 11.46 -3.58
CA GLU A 172 -21.17 12.63 -4.18
C GLU A 172 -20.55 12.75 -5.57
N THR A 173 -20.99 11.91 -6.50
CA THR A 173 -20.97 12.34 -7.89
C THR A 173 -21.80 13.61 -7.91
N ASN A 174 -21.45 14.65 -8.68
CA ASN A 174 -22.32 15.83 -8.86
C ASN A 174 -23.60 15.51 -9.64
N LEU A 175 -24.26 14.44 -9.25
CA LEU A 175 -25.69 14.35 -9.25
C LEU A 175 -26.18 15.46 -8.31
N PRO A 176 -27.26 16.14 -8.65
CA PRO A 176 -27.89 17.11 -7.78
C PRO A 176 -28.16 16.50 -6.40
N ASP A 177 -27.84 17.22 -5.33
CA ASP A 177 -28.00 16.75 -3.95
C ASP A 177 -29.46 16.39 -3.60
N SER A 178 -30.41 16.91 -4.40
CA SER A 178 -31.83 16.60 -4.32
C SER A 178 -32.35 15.92 -5.59
N VAL A 179 -33.41 15.12 -5.43
CA VAL A 179 -34.08 14.45 -6.55
C VAL A 179 -34.56 15.47 -7.57
N PHE A 180 -34.96 16.64 -7.09
CA PHE A 180 -35.50 17.74 -7.87
C PHE A 180 -34.43 18.52 -8.62
N GLY A 181 -33.17 18.51 -8.19
CA GLY A 181 -32.12 19.06 -9.05
C GLY A 181 -31.87 18.22 -10.31
N LEU A 182 -32.47 17.01 -10.44
CA LEU A 182 -32.48 16.26 -11.71
C LEU A 182 -33.50 16.85 -12.70
N VAL A 183 -34.42 17.69 -12.22
CA VAL A 183 -35.42 18.36 -13.04
C VAL A 183 -34.93 19.77 -13.35
N ASN A 184 -34.50 20.01 -14.58
CA ASN A 184 -33.96 21.32 -14.98
C ASN A 184 -35.06 22.36 -15.30
N ASP A 185 -36.32 21.96 -15.37
CA ASP A 185 -37.44 22.84 -15.71
C ASP A 185 -37.98 23.57 -14.47
N PRO A 186 -37.78 24.91 -14.35
CA PRO A 186 -38.22 25.68 -13.20
C PRO A 186 -39.75 25.73 -13.04
N THR A 187 -40.51 25.56 -14.13
CA THR A 187 -41.97 25.60 -14.10
C THR A 187 -42.54 24.33 -13.46
N LEU A 188 -42.02 23.16 -13.85
CA LEU A 188 -42.40 21.89 -13.23
C LEU A 188 -41.91 21.80 -11.78
N LEU A 189 -40.71 22.32 -11.49
CA LEU A 189 -40.24 22.45 -10.11
C LEU A 189 -41.18 23.30 -9.26
N ALA A 190 -41.73 24.38 -9.83
CA ALA A 190 -42.66 25.23 -9.12
C ALA A 190 -43.90 24.45 -8.61
N GLN A 191 -44.26 23.38 -9.32
CA GLN A 191 -45.46 22.57 -9.11
C GLN A 191 -45.22 21.31 -8.27
N ALA A 192 -44.01 21.09 -7.75
CA ALA A 192 -43.67 19.93 -6.94
C ALA A 192 -44.00 20.09 -5.45
N ALA A 193 -44.42 19.01 -4.79
CA ALA A 193 -44.86 19.03 -3.38
C ALA A 193 -43.74 19.38 -2.38
N THR A 194 -42.55 18.81 -2.54
CA THR A 194 -41.43 18.99 -1.59
C THR A 194 -40.08 18.99 -2.30
N ARG A 195 -39.53 20.18 -2.58
CA ARG A 195 -38.33 20.37 -3.41
C ARG A 195 -37.01 19.92 -2.75
N ASP A 196 -37.00 19.77 -1.42
CA ASP A 196 -35.77 19.51 -0.64
C ASP A 196 -35.54 18.01 -0.36
N SER A 197 -36.08 17.13 -1.21
CA SER A 197 -35.88 15.69 -1.05
C SER A 197 -34.47 15.29 -1.46
N ILE A 198 -33.61 14.98 -0.48
CA ILE A 198 -32.22 14.56 -0.69
C ILE A 198 -32.17 13.19 -1.38
N LEU A 199 -31.25 13.04 -2.34
CA LEU A 199 -30.94 11.75 -2.97
C LEU A 199 -30.10 10.88 -2.06
N GLU A 200 -30.77 10.06 -1.25
CA GLU A 200 -30.10 8.97 -0.56
C GLU A 200 -30.11 7.71 -1.42
N ASN A 201 -28.97 7.01 -1.51
CA ASN A 201 -28.83 5.64 -2.08
C ASN A 201 -28.75 5.47 -3.61
N ILE A 202 -28.62 6.52 -4.42
CA ILE A 202 -28.39 6.31 -5.88
C ILE A 202 -26.99 5.76 -6.18
N ASN A 203 -25.99 6.09 -5.36
CA ASN A 203 -24.63 5.60 -5.52
C ASN A 203 -24.27 4.59 -4.43
N SER A 204 -23.67 3.47 -4.83
CA SER A 204 -23.13 2.53 -3.86
C SER A 204 -21.96 3.18 -3.10
N SER A 205 -21.99 3.09 -1.77
CA SER A 205 -20.85 3.44 -0.91
C SER A 205 -19.68 2.48 -1.08
N ILE A 206 -19.94 1.32 -1.68
CA ILE A 206 -19.00 0.24 -1.89
C ILE A 206 -18.45 0.33 -3.32
N VAL A 207 -17.13 0.25 -3.42
CA VAL A 207 -16.39 0.09 -4.68
C VAL A 207 -15.61 -1.21 -4.58
N ILE A 208 -15.80 -2.08 -5.57
CA ILE A 208 -14.99 -3.28 -5.74
C ILE A 208 -14.28 -3.13 -7.08
N ALA A 209 -12.96 -3.22 -7.07
CA ALA A 209 -12.19 -3.24 -8.30
C ALA A 209 -11.22 -4.43 -8.33
N LEU A 210 -11.13 -5.05 -9.50
CA LEU A 210 -10.21 -6.12 -9.85
C LEU A 210 -9.28 -5.59 -10.93
N GLY A 211 -8.00 -5.51 -10.63
CA GLY A 211 -6.93 -5.21 -11.57
C GLY A 211 -6.13 -6.46 -11.89
N ALA A 212 -5.58 -6.54 -13.09
CA ALA A 212 -4.63 -7.57 -13.47
C ALA A 212 -3.52 -6.96 -14.33
N HIS A 213 -2.27 -7.24 -13.97
CA HIS A 213 -1.12 -6.95 -14.81
C HIS A 213 -0.49 -8.25 -15.30
N TYR A 214 -0.11 -8.26 -16.59
CA TYR A 214 0.55 -9.39 -17.22
C TYR A 214 1.80 -8.92 -17.97
N PRO A 215 2.99 -8.99 -17.35
CA PRO A 215 4.24 -8.57 -17.97
C PRO A 215 4.61 -9.47 -19.16
N LEU A 216 4.55 -8.95 -20.38
CA LEU A 216 4.85 -9.69 -21.61
C LEU A 216 6.35 -9.74 -21.92
N SER A 217 7.03 -8.63 -21.67
CA SER A 217 8.46 -8.43 -21.93
C SER A 217 9.05 -7.56 -20.82
N ASN A 218 10.35 -7.26 -20.87
CA ASN A 218 10.98 -6.30 -19.96
C ASN A 218 10.54 -4.82 -20.18
N ARG A 219 9.70 -4.54 -21.19
CA ARG A 219 9.20 -3.19 -21.48
C ARG A 219 7.70 -3.08 -21.64
N THR A 220 6.99 -4.18 -21.63
CA THR A 220 5.56 -4.18 -21.97
C THR A 220 4.81 -5.08 -21.02
N SER A 221 3.73 -4.54 -20.48
CA SER A 221 2.78 -5.26 -19.64
C SER A 221 1.38 -5.04 -20.19
N LEU A 222 0.56 -6.09 -20.25
CA LEU A 222 -0.87 -5.93 -20.43
C LEU A 222 -1.48 -5.51 -19.10
N VAL A 223 -2.49 -4.65 -19.16
CA VAL A 223 -3.24 -4.18 -18.00
C VAL A 223 -4.73 -4.40 -18.26
N GLY A 224 -5.43 -4.87 -17.23
CA GLY A 224 -6.88 -5.04 -17.25
C GLY A 224 -7.46 -4.53 -15.94
N ASP A 225 -8.50 -3.70 -16.04
CA ASP A 225 -9.19 -3.11 -14.90
C ASP A 225 -10.68 -3.39 -15.02
N LEU A 226 -11.28 -3.96 -13.98
CA LEU A 226 -12.71 -4.13 -13.79
C LEU A 226 -13.11 -3.46 -12.48
N ALA A 227 -13.97 -2.45 -12.52
CA ALA A 227 -14.54 -1.81 -11.35
C ALA A 227 -16.07 -1.87 -11.40
N VAL A 228 -16.68 -2.12 -10.26
CA VAL A 228 -18.14 -2.15 -10.05
C VAL A 228 -18.49 -1.39 -8.77
N GLY A 229 -19.66 -0.75 -8.79
CA GLY A 229 -20.14 0.13 -7.73
C GLY A 229 -20.37 1.55 -8.26
N ALA A 230 -19.92 2.57 -7.52
CA ALA A 230 -20.07 3.97 -7.90
C ALA A 230 -19.40 4.32 -9.24
N ARG A 231 -18.37 3.56 -9.61
CA ARG A 231 -17.72 3.59 -10.91
C ARG A 231 -17.81 2.21 -11.54
N ALA A 232 -18.49 2.11 -12.67
CA ALA A 232 -18.47 0.91 -13.49
C ALA A 232 -17.44 1.12 -14.61
N LYS A 233 -16.40 0.29 -14.63
CA LYS A 233 -15.34 0.38 -15.65
C LYS A 233 -14.86 -1.01 -16.02
N LEU A 234 -14.78 -1.29 -17.31
CA LEU A 234 -14.07 -2.43 -17.86
C LEU A 234 -13.08 -1.88 -18.90
N ALA A 235 -11.80 -1.93 -18.58
CA ALA A 235 -10.75 -1.42 -19.45
C ALA A 235 -9.64 -2.44 -19.62
N VAL A 236 -9.08 -2.50 -20.83
CA VAL A 236 -7.91 -3.30 -21.17
C VAL A 236 -6.90 -2.44 -21.90
N GLY A 237 -5.63 -2.75 -21.77
CA GLY A 237 -4.59 -1.93 -22.35
C GLY A 237 -3.19 -2.47 -22.17
N ALA A 238 -2.24 -1.57 -22.36
CA ALA A 238 -0.83 -1.87 -22.17
C ALA A 238 -0.11 -0.74 -21.42
N LYS A 239 0.90 -1.11 -20.64
CA LYS A 239 1.91 -0.23 -20.08
C LYS A 239 3.22 -0.48 -20.81
N PHE A 240 3.86 0.59 -21.26
CA PHE A 240 5.12 0.57 -22.00
C PHE A 240 6.19 1.37 -21.26
N PHE A 241 7.31 0.74 -20.97
CA PHE A 241 8.47 1.37 -20.34
C PHE A 241 9.44 1.85 -21.40
N THR A 242 9.71 3.15 -21.43
CA THR A 242 10.74 3.67 -22.32
C THR A 242 12.13 3.27 -21.84
N ARG A 243 13.04 3.09 -22.80
CA ARG A 243 14.48 3.19 -22.50
C ARG A 243 14.81 4.62 -22.06
N PRO A 244 15.93 4.84 -21.35
CA PRO A 244 16.20 6.15 -20.77
C PRO A 244 16.25 7.21 -21.86
N MET A 245 15.36 8.20 -21.74
CA MET A 245 15.47 9.43 -22.52
C MET A 245 16.60 10.31 -21.96
N PHE A 246 16.97 10.13 -20.68
CA PHE A 246 18.04 10.84 -19.99
C PHE A 246 18.76 9.92 -18.96
N GLY A 247 20.01 9.52 -19.25
CA GLY A 247 20.98 9.04 -18.23
C GLY A 247 20.87 7.59 -17.70
N SER A 248 21.93 7.15 -17.00
CA SER A 248 22.13 5.82 -16.39
C SER A 248 21.42 5.65 -15.04
N GLY A 249 20.20 6.17 -14.89
CA GLY A 249 19.52 6.39 -13.61
C GLY A 249 19.41 5.16 -12.70
N ALA A 250 19.39 5.39 -11.39
CA ALA A 250 19.14 4.36 -10.39
C ALA A 250 17.77 3.68 -10.64
N PRO A 251 17.64 2.37 -10.37
CA PRO A 251 16.38 1.67 -10.56
C PRO A 251 15.32 2.21 -9.58
N THR A 252 14.09 2.33 -10.05
CA THR A 252 12.87 2.53 -9.25
C THR A 252 11.86 1.43 -9.63
N PRO A 253 10.75 1.25 -8.89
CA PRO A 253 9.83 0.15 -9.17
C PRO A 253 9.09 0.35 -10.51
N ASP A 254 9.09 1.57 -11.06
CA ASP A 254 8.43 1.91 -12.33
C ASP A 254 9.41 2.17 -13.48
N GLY A 255 10.67 1.76 -13.35
CA GLY A 255 11.74 2.04 -14.33
C GLY A 255 12.90 2.81 -13.71
N ARG A 256 13.89 3.24 -14.49
CA ARG A 256 14.98 4.06 -13.95
C ARG A 256 14.56 5.51 -13.77
N VAL A 257 15.28 6.24 -12.92
CA VAL A 257 15.14 7.70 -12.82
C VAL A 257 15.29 8.33 -14.21
N GLY A 258 14.28 9.09 -14.64
CA GLY A 258 14.20 9.72 -15.97
C GLY A 258 13.61 8.86 -17.09
N GLU A 259 13.23 7.61 -16.82
CA GLU A 259 12.53 6.73 -17.77
C GLU A 259 11.02 6.81 -17.57
N PRO A 260 10.26 7.51 -18.43
CA PRO A 260 8.82 7.46 -18.32
C PRO A 260 8.25 6.11 -18.75
N ALA A 261 7.15 5.72 -18.12
CA ALA A 261 6.28 4.66 -18.55
C ALA A 261 4.96 5.24 -19.04
N PHE A 262 4.46 4.75 -20.17
CA PHE A 262 3.20 5.16 -20.77
C PHE A 262 2.17 4.06 -20.57
N ARG A 263 0.98 4.39 -20.09
CA ARG A 263 -0.16 3.49 -20.02
C ARG A 263 -1.20 3.95 -21.02
N VAL A 264 -1.69 3.04 -21.84
CA VAL A 264 -2.85 3.27 -22.71
C VAL A 264 -3.87 2.19 -22.43
N THR A 265 -5.11 2.60 -22.15
CA THR A 265 -6.24 1.69 -21.96
C THR A 265 -7.39 2.10 -22.85
N VAL A 266 -8.17 1.12 -23.29
CA VAL A 266 -9.44 1.30 -23.99
C VAL A 266 -10.48 0.41 -23.32
N GLY A 267 -11.74 0.80 -23.40
CA GLY A 267 -12.75 0.05 -22.68
C GLY A 267 -14.09 0.74 -22.66
N TRP A 268 -14.93 0.28 -21.73
CA TRP A 268 -16.28 0.78 -21.51
C TRP A 268 -16.47 1.11 -20.04
N GLY A 269 -17.08 2.26 -19.76
CA GLY A 269 -17.34 2.65 -18.38
C GLY A 269 -18.20 3.89 -18.25
N GLY A 270 -18.49 4.25 -17.00
CA GLY A 270 -19.23 5.44 -16.59
C GLY A 270 -19.41 5.50 -15.07
N LYS A 271 -19.91 6.64 -14.58
CA LYS A 271 -20.32 6.86 -13.20
C LYS A 271 -21.83 6.73 -13.04
N GLY A 272 -22.26 6.34 -11.85
CA GLY A 272 -23.67 6.40 -11.42
C GLY A 272 -24.59 5.30 -11.97
N SER A 273 -25.85 5.40 -11.55
CA SER A 273 -26.97 4.59 -12.05
C SER A 273 -27.61 5.27 -13.27
N SER A 274 -28.24 4.48 -14.15
CA SER A 274 -29.06 4.98 -15.27
C SER A 274 -30.57 4.94 -14.96
N SER A 275 -30.95 4.48 -13.77
CA SER A 275 -32.34 4.31 -13.35
C SER A 275 -32.58 4.89 -11.96
N LEU A 276 -33.72 5.55 -11.79
CA LEU A 276 -34.17 6.06 -10.49
C LEU A 276 -34.47 4.87 -9.56
N PRO A 277 -34.00 4.91 -8.29
CA PRO A 277 -34.48 3.99 -7.28
C PRO A 277 -36.00 4.07 -7.09
N VAL A 278 -36.62 2.96 -6.69
CA VAL A 278 -38.08 2.89 -6.50
C VAL A 278 -38.56 3.88 -5.42
N ASP A 279 -37.78 4.06 -4.37
CA ASP A 279 -38.05 5.01 -3.28
C ASP A 279 -37.89 6.48 -3.69
N VAL A 280 -37.12 6.75 -4.75
CA VAL A 280 -36.91 8.09 -5.31
C VAL A 280 -38.09 8.49 -6.20
N ALA A 281 -38.62 7.57 -7.01
CA ALA A 281 -39.77 7.82 -7.87
C ALA A 281 -41.04 8.24 -7.10
N GLY A 282 -41.22 7.70 -5.88
CA GLY A 282 -42.31 8.09 -4.98
C GLY A 282 -42.20 9.51 -4.41
N ARG A 283 -41.02 10.13 -4.45
CA ARG A 283 -40.78 11.51 -3.95
C ARG A 283 -41.00 12.57 -5.01
N LEU A 284 -40.88 12.21 -6.29
CA LEU A 284 -41.19 13.08 -7.43
C LEU A 284 -42.69 13.09 -7.65
N ILE A 285 -43.40 13.92 -6.90
CA ILE A 285 -44.85 14.10 -6.99
C ILE A 285 -45.19 15.59 -7.11
N ALA A 286 -46.25 15.87 -7.86
CA ALA A 286 -46.87 17.18 -7.91
C ALA A 286 -47.42 17.59 -6.53
N ASP A 287 -47.47 18.89 -6.26
CA ASP A 287 -48.12 19.45 -5.07
C ASP A 287 -49.58 18.99 -5.01
N ALA A 288 -50.03 18.57 -3.82
CA ALA A 288 -51.40 18.15 -3.60
C ALA A 288 -52.39 19.31 -3.79
N ALA A 289 -51.95 20.54 -3.53
CA ALA A 289 -52.72 21.77 -3.78
C ALA A 289 -52.63 22.27 -5.23
N LEU A 290 -51.92 21.55 -6.11
CA LEU A 290 -51.79 21.95 -7.50
C LEU A 290 -53.13 21.79 -8.22
N GLU A 291 -53.56 22.91 -8.78
CA GLU A 291 -54.74 23.04 -9.62
C GLU A 291 -54.33 23.11 -11.09
N ALA A 292 -55.14 22.51 -11.97
CA ALA A 292 -54.94 22.61 -13.40
C ALA A 292 -55.13 24.07 -13.87
N PRO A 293 -54.40 24.51 -14.90
CA PRO A 293 -54.65 25.78 -15.59
C PRO A 293 -56.08 25.86 -16.14
N ALA A 294 -56.62 27.08 -16.26
CA ALA A 294 -57.99 27.31 -16.74
C ALA A 294 -58.26 26.78 -18.17
N ASP A 295 -57.21 26.71 -18.99
CA ASP A 295 -57.22 26.22 -20.37
C ASP A 295 -56.88 24.73 -20.49
N PHE A 296 -56.57 24.04 -19.39
CA PHE A 296 -56.31 22.61 -19.41
C PHE A 296 -57.61 21.84 -19.66
N GLY A 297 -57.56 20.90 -20.60
CA GLY A 297 -58.69 20.07 -20.96
C GLY A 297 -58.34 18.58 -20.98
N ILE A 298 -59.33 17.75 -20.64
CA ILE A 298 -59.20 16.29 -20.67
C ILE A 298 -60.39 15.67 -21.40
N THR A 299 -60.15 14.50 -22.00
CA THR A 299 -61.20 13.70 -22.63
C THR A 299 -61.53 12.51 -21.73
N ILE A 300 -62.81 12.37 -21.34
CA ILE A 300 -63.32 11.24 -20.55
C ILE A 300 -64.47 10.60 -21.34
N GLY A 301 -64.26 9.38 -21.83
CA GLY A 301 -65.18 8.76 -22.79
C GLY A 301 -65.20 9.54 -24.10
N ASP A 302 -66.38 9.95 -24.56
CA ASP A 302 -66.58 10.71 -25.80
C ASP A 302 -66.66 12.23 -25.58
N SER A 303 -66.51 12.70 -24.34
CA SER A 303 -66.66 14.11 -23.96
C SER A 303 -65.31 14.73 -23.62
N THR A 304 -65.09 15.97 -24.08
CA THR A 304 -63.93 16.79 -23.70
C THR A 304 -64.39 17.92 -22.78
N PHE A 305 -63.68 18.13 -21.69
CA PHE A 305 -63.98 19.13 -20.67
C PHE A 305 -62.80 20.09 -20.56
N ILE A 306 -63.06 21.40 -20.46
CA ILE A 306 -62.05 22.42 -20.19
C ILE A 306 -62.31 23.00 -18.81
N LYS A 307 -61.25 23.21 -18.00
CA LYS A 307 -61.43 23.68 -16.62
C LYS A 307 -62.19 25.01 -16.49
N SER A 308 -62.04 25.90 -17.47
CA SER A 308 -62.74 27.19 -17.52
C SER A 308 -64.22 27.11 -17.91
N ASP A 309 -64.76 25.93 -18.20
CA ASP A 309 -66.16 25.80 -18.62
C ASP A 309 -67.12 26.18 -17.47
N PRO A 310 -68.01 27.17 -17.65
CA PRO A 310 -68.86 27.68 -16.57
C PRO A 310 -69.94 26.70 -16.09
N GLY A 311 -70.10 25.57 -16.77
CA GLY A 311 -71.05 24.50 -16.42
C GLY A 311 -70.38 23.25 -15.83
N LEU A 312 -69.09 23.31 -15.49
CA LEU A 312 -68.36 22.16 -15.00
C LEU A 312 -68.87 21.75 -13.60
N VAL A 313 -69.19 20.46 -13.44
CA VAL A 313 -69.60 19.90 -12.15
C VAL A 313 -68.36 19.69 -11.28
N ALA A 314 -68.45 19.94 -9.97
CA ALA A 314 -67.32 19.87 -9.03
C ALA A 314 -66.56 18.52 -9.08
N ASP A 315 -67.25 17.40 -9.29
CA ASP A 315 -66.61 16.08 -9.41
C ASP A 315 -65.73 15.98 -10.68
N VAL A 316 -66.16 16.60 -11.78
CA VAL A 316 -65.39 16.65 -13.03
C VAL A 316 -64.18 17.57 -12.86
N GLU A 317 -64.34 18.71 -12.20
CA GLU A 317 -63.23 19.62 -11.88
C GLU A 317 -62.15 18.93 -11.04
N ALA A 318 -62.57 18.21 -9.98
CA ALA A 318 -61.66 17.42 -9.15
C ALA A 318 -60.93 16.33 -9.96
N GLN A 319 -61.59 15.73 -10.95
CA GLN A 319 -60.99 14.76 -11.85
C GLN A 319 -59.98 15.41 -12.81
N ILE A 320 -60.25 16.63 -13.31
CA ILE A 320 -59.32 17.43 -14.12
C ILE A 320 -58.04 17.71 -13.31
N ASP A 321 -58.19 18.24 -12.10
CA ASP A 321 -57.04 18.57 -11.24
C ASP A 321 -56.23 17.33 -10.86
N SER A 322 -56.92 16.21 -10.57
CA SER A 322 -56.26 14.93 -10.31
C SER A 322 -55.44 14.45 -11.51
N THR A 323 -56.01 14.52 -12.70
CA THR A 323 -55.35 14.13 -13.95
C THR A 323 -54.14 15.03 -14.22
N TYR A 324 -54.29 16.34 -14.04
CA TYR A 324 -53.20 17.29 -14.19
C TYR A 324 -52.04 17.00 -13.24
N ARG A 325 -52.31 16.72 -11.96
CA ARG A 325 -51.28 16.30 -10.99
C ARG A 325 -50.56 15.03 -11.41
N THR A 326 -51.26 14.05 -11.98
CA THR A 326 -50.63 12.84 -12.53
C THR A 326 -49.70 13.18 -13.70
N VAL A 327 -50.14 14.01 -14.66
CA VAL A 327 -49.33 14.43 -15.80
C VAL A 327 -48.07 15.18 -15.35
N VAL A 328 -48.19 16.11 -14.40
CA VAL A 328 -47.05 16.84 -13.83
C VAL A 328 -46.10 15.88 -13.10
N THR A 329 -46.64 14.96 -12.29
CA THR A 329 -45.87 13.92 -11.60
C THR A 329 -45.07 13.05 -12.58
N ASP A 330 -45.69 12.61 -13.68
CA ASP A 330 -45.02 11.80 -14.69
C ASP A 330 -43.96 12.61 -15.44
N SER A 331 -44.21 13.90 -15.69
CA SER A 331 -43.23 14.82 -16.30
C SER A 331 -42.01 15.03 -15.41
N LEU A 332 -42.21 15.24 -14.10
CA LEU A 332 -41.13 15.33 -13.11
C LEU A 332 -40.25 14.08 -13.12
N ARG A 333 -40.88 12.89 -13.14
CA ARG A 333 -40.19 11.60 -13.18
C ARG A 333 -39.43 11.37 -14.48
N LEU A 334 -40.03 11.72 -15.62
CA LEU A 334 -39.41 11.58 -16.92
C LEU A 334 -38.14 12.44 -17.02
N LEU A 335 -38.23 13.73 -16.68
CA LEU A 335 -37.08 14.63 -16.69
C LEU A 335 -35.98 14.18 -15.73
N ALA A 336 -36.36 13.75 -14.52
CA ALA A 336 -35.38 13.24 -13.57
C ALA A 336 -34.68 11.96 -14.08
N SER A 337 -35.44 11.08 -14.73
CA SER A 337 -34.91 9.86 -15.35
C SER A 337 -33.99 10.17 -16.53
N ASP A 338 -34.34 11.13 -17.38
CA ASP A 338 -33.51 11.55 -18.52
C ASP A 338 -32.19 12.18 -18.06
N SER A 339 -32.25 13.05 -17.06
CA SER A 339 -31.05 13.62 -16.42
C SER A 339 -30.18 12.54 -15.80
N LEU A 340 -30.77 11.60 -15.06
CA LEU A 340 -30.04 10.49 -14.46
C LEU A 340 -29.43 9.56 -15.52
N SER A 341 -30.15 9.28 -16.61
CA SER A 341 -29.65 8.51 -17.75
C SER A 341 -28.47 9.21 -18.45
N ALA A 342 -28.54 10.53 -18.61
CA ALA A 342 -27.46 11.34 -19.17
C ALA A 342 -26.19 11.29 -18.28
N ILE A 343 -26.36 11.31 -16.96
CA ILE A 343 -25.28 11.23 -15.98
C ILE A 343 -24.74 9.80 -15.87
N GLY A 344 -25.63 8.81 -15.89
CA GLY A 344 -25.37 7.37 -15.86
C GLY A 344 -24.87 6.79 -17.18
N LYS A 345 -24.72 7.62 -18.22
CA LYS A 345 -24.38 7.17 -19.57
C LYS A 345 -23.01 6.49 -19.58
N ARG A 346 -23.03 5.17 -19.74
CA ARG A 346 -21.83 4.37 -19.92
C ARG A 346 -21.47 4.33 -21.40
N GLY A 347 -20.19 4.41 -21.71
CA GLY A 347 -19.72 4.52 -23.08
C GLY A 347 -18.32 4.00 -23.27
N LEU A 348 -17.98 3.77 -24.54
CA LEU A 348 -16.61 3.48 -24.93
C LEU A 348 -15.71 4.66 -24.60
N GLY A 349 -14.46 4.36 -24.30
CA GLY A 349 -13.53 5.33 -23.77
C GLY A 349 -12.08 4.87 -23.82
N TYR A 350 -11.21 5.77 -23.39
CA TYR A 350 -9.78 5.54 -23.31
C TYR A 350 -9.17 6.17 -22.06
N GLY A 351 -8.02 5.65 -21.65
CA GLY A 351 -7.18 6.23 -20.62
C GLY A 351 -5.74 6.33 -21.10
N ILE A 352 -5.10 7.46 -20.82
CA ILE A 352 -3.68 7.70 -21.08
C ILE A 352 -3.02 8.05 -19.76
N GLY A 353 -1.93 7.39 -19.42
CA GLY A 353 -1.15 7.66 -18.22
C GLY A 353 0.34 7.78 -18.53
N VAL A 354 1.02 8.65 -17.79
CA VAL A 354 2.46 8.80 -17.81
C VAL A 354 2.97 8.69 -16.37
N VAL A 355 3.89 7.77 -16.13
CA VAL A 355 4.60 7.64 -14.86
C VAL A 355 6.03 8.06 -15.09
N LEU A 356 6.53 9.03 -14.33
CA LEU A 356 7.89 9.55 -14.43
C LEU A 356 8.61 9.43 -13.09
N PRO A 357 9.56 8.50 -12.95
CA PRO A 357 10.46 8.46 -11.81
C PRO A 357 11.40 9.67 -11.84
N VAL A 358 11.16 10.65 -10.98
CA VAL A 358 11.90 11.92 -10.93
C VAL A 358 13.22 11.76 -10.17
N THR A 359 13.20 10.98 -9.08
CA THR A 359 14.38 10.66 -8.27
C THR A 359 14.26 9.21 -7.76
N PRO A 360 15.30 8.63 -7.13
CA PRO A 360 15.20 7.28 -6.54
C PRO A 360 14.13 7.15 -5.45
N LYS A 361 13.61 8.28 -4.93
CA LYS A 361 12.59 8.33 -3.89
C LYS A 361 11.27 8.95 -4.34
N PHE A 362 11.21 9.57 -5.51
CA PHE A 362 10.02 10.30 -5.96
C PHE A 362 9.65 9.89 -7.39
N LYS A 363 8.37 9.57 -7.60
CA LYS A 363 7.77 9.49 -8.94
C LYS A 363 6.58 10.42 -9.06
N MET A 364 6.35 10.90 -10.26
CA MET A 364 5.19 11.67 -10.65
C MET A 364 4.30 10.83 -11.55
N ASN A 365 2.99 10.90 -11.37
CA ASN A 365 2.00 10.24 -12.20
C ASN A 365 1.11 11.31 -12.83
N LEU A 366 0.91 11.24 -14.13
CA LEU A 366 -0.03 12.05 -14.87
C LEU A 366 -1.01 11.11 -15.56
N GLY A 367 -2.29 11.46 -15.60
CA GLY A 367 -3.31 10.63 -16.22
C GLY A 367 -4.45 11.45 -16.78
N MET A 368 -5.07 10.91 -17.81
CA MET A 368 -6.34 11.36 -18.35
C MET A 368 -7.19 10.12 -18.65
N GLU A 369 -8.42 10.09 -18.21
CA GLU A 369 -9.37 9.01 -18.48
C GLU A 369 -10.70 9.57 -18.97
N ARG A 370 -11.21 9.03 -20.07
CA ARG A 370 -12.51 9.40 -20.63
C ARG A 370 -13.31 8.14 -20.95
N PHE A 371 -14.32 7.82 -20.15
CA PHE A 371 -15.18 6.63 -20.31
C PHE A 371 -16.64 6.98 -20.04
N GLY A 372 -17.46 7.15 -21.09
CA GLY A 372 -18.87 7.52 -20.94
C GLY A 372 -19.04 8.84 -20.19
N SER A 373 -19.55 8.79 -18.96
CA SER A 373 -19.66 9.94 -18.06
C SER A 373 -18.43 10.23 -17.20
N ILE A 374 -17.36 9.45 -17.31
CA ILE A 374 -16.08 9.74 -16.66
C ILE A 374 -15.26 10.63 -17.60
N GLU A 375 -14.81 11.79 -17.11
CA GLU A 375 -13.78 12.61 -17.75
C GLU A 375 -12.88 13.19 -16.66
N GLU A 376 -11.74 12.55 -16.42
CA GLU A 376 -10.87 12.82 -15.29
C GLU A 376 -9.43 13.08 -15.74
N TYR A 377 -8.81 14.11 -15.15
CA TYR A 377 -7.37 14.36 -15.21
C TYR A 377 -6.77 14.08 -13.85
N ALA A 378 -5.63 13.44 -13.80
CA ALA A 378 -5.02 13.09 -12.54
C ALA A 378 -3.54 13.48 -12.49
N VAL A 379 -3.12 14.05 -11.37
CA VAL A 379 -1.74 14.43 -11.09
C VAL A 379 -1.38 13.88 -9.73
N GLY A 380 -0.38 13.01 -9.68
CA GLY A 380 0.05 12.35 -8.45
C GLY A 380 1.54 12.39 -8.22
N LEU A 381 1.91 12.29 -6.96
CA LEU A 381 3.27 12.17 -6.46
C LEU A 381 3.33 10.94 -5.56
N THR A 382 4.38 10.14 -5.71
CA THR A 382 4.64 9.02 -4.80
C THR A 382 6.03 9.12 -4.23
N TYR A 383 6.13 9.00 -2.91
CA TYR A 383 7.36 8.99 -2.14
C TYR A 383 7.68 7.59 -1.63
N TYR A 384 8.91 7.14 -1.88
CA TYR A 384 9.48 5.91 -1.36
C TYR A 384 10.37 6.22 -0.17
N MET A 385 10.02 5.69 1.02
CA MET A 385 10.83 5.91 2.22
C MET A 385 12.25 5.37 2.07
N ARG A 386 12.40 4.24 1.36
CA ARG A 386 13.70 3.64 1.02
C ARG A 386 13.85 3.56 -0.50
N PRO A 387 14.97 4.04 -1.07
CA PRO A 387 15.25 3.87 -2.48
C PRO A 387 15.53 2.39 -2.77
N LEU A 388 15.27 1.96 -4.00
CA LEU A 388 15.69 0.65 -4.51
C LEU A 388 17.23 0.62 -4.56
N SER A 389 17.83 0.01 -3.55
CA SER A 389 19.26 -0.30 -3.56
C SER A 389 19.47 -1.72 -4.04
N SER A 390 20.62 -1.99 -4.67
CA SER A 390 20.97 -3.30 -5.23
C SER A 390 21.09 -4.42 -4.18
N ARG A 391 21.04 -4.10 -2.89
CA ARG A 391 21.19 -5.06 -1.78
C ARG A 391 19.90 -5.31 -0.99
N ALA A 392 18.85 -4.52 -1.25
CA ALA A 392 17.59 -4.68 -0.52
C ALA A 392 16.74 -5.78 -1.15
N THR A 393 16.16 -6.65 -0.32
CA THR A 393 15.05 -7.50 -0.75
C THR A 393 13.89 -6.61 -1.17
N THR A 394 13.38 -6.81 -2.38
CA THR A 394 12.39 -5.94 -3.01
C THR A 394 11.27 -6.77 -3.61
N ASN A 395 10.12 -6.12 -3.82
CA ASN A 395 9.07 -6.58 -4.71
C ASN A 395 8.84 -5.49 -5.79
N PRO A 396 7.97 -5.73 -6.78
CA PRO A 396 7.74 -4.76 -7.86
C PRO A 396 7.14 -3.42 -7.40
N ASP A 397 6.62 -3.30 -6.17
CA ASP A 397 6.18 -2.01 -5.63
C ASP A 397 7.29 -1.26 -4.88
N GLY A 398 8.32 -1.93 -4.37
CA GLY A 398 9.44 -1.30 -3.68
C GLY A 398 10.23 -2.20 -2.74
N VAL A 399 10.96 -1.57 -1.80
CA VAL A 399 11.76 -2.30 -0.80
C VAL A 399 10.82 -2.97 0.21
N LEU A 400 11.08 -4.25 0.54
CA LEU A 400 10.28 -4.97 1.53
C LEU A 400 10.28 -4.25 2.88
N ARG A 401 9.12 -4.24 3.52
CA ARG A 401 8.86 -3.59 4.81
C ARG A 401 9.19 -2.09 4.82
N SER A 402 9.15 -1.45 3.65
CA SER A 402 9.28 0.00 3.54
C SER A 402 7.92 0.65 3.30
N LEU A 403 7.75 1.87 3.81
CA LEU A 403 6.54 2.63 3.62
C LEU A 403 6.61 3.39 2.29
N ILE A 404 5.52 3.37 1.54
CA ILE A 404 5.36 4.12 0.30
C ILE A 404 4.11 4.98 0.47
N ILE A 405 4.26 6.28 0.21
CA ILE A 405 3.19 7.26 0.38
C ILE A 405 2.89 7.86 -1.00
N GLY A 406 1.67 7.64 -1.48
CA GLY A 406 1.13 8.26 -2.68
C GLY A 406 0.15 9.37 -2.31
N SER A 407 0.16 10.46 -3.07
CA SER A 407 -0.88 11.48 -3.09
C SER A 407 -1.23 11.78 -4.54
N GLN A 408 -2.51 11.89 -4.87
CA GLN A 408 -2.98 12.16 -6.22
C GLN A 408 -4.19 13.08 -6.18
N ALA A 409 -4.14 14.17 -6.93
CA ALA A 409 -5.29 15.01 -7.21
C ALA A 409 -5.97 14.52 -8.50
N VAL A 410 -7.28 14.32 -8.46
CA VAL A 410 -8.12 13.92 -9.60
C VAL A 410 -9.13 15.03 -9.86
N PHE A 411 -9.05 15.64 -11.03
CA PHE A 411 -9.94 16.68 -11.52
C PHE A 411 -10.95 16.06 -12.47
N ASP A 412 -12.21 16.00 -12.05
CA ASP A 412 -13.31 15.58 -12.90
C ASP A 412 -13.88 16.79 -13.63
N THR A 413 -13.58 16.92 -14.92
CA THR A 413 -14.02 18.09 -15.71
C THR A 413 -15.47 18.01 -16.14
N LYS A 414 -16.08 16.82 -16.13
CA LYS A 414 -17.49 16.70 -16.47
C LYS A 414 -18.39 17.16 -15.33
N PHE A 415 -17.94 16.91 -14.10
CA PHE A 415 -18.68 17.28 -12.90
C PHE A 415 -18.12 18.53 -12.22
N GLU A 416 -16.93 19.02 -12.57
CA GLU A 416 -16.26 20.15 -11.89
C GLU A 416 -15.91 19.83 -10.42
N LYS A 417 -15.51 18.57 -10.16
CA LYS A 417 -15.11 18.10 -8.83
C LYS A 417 -13.63 17.80 -8.76
N THR A 418 -13.01 18.06 -7.61
CA THR A 418 -11.61 17.72 -7.36
C THR A 418 -11.54 16.76 -6.18
N PHE A 419 -10.88 15.62 -6.38
CA PHE A 419 -10.63 14.63 -5.34
C PHE A 419 -9.15 14.60 -5.01
N VAL A 420 -8.82 14.32 -3.75
CA VAL A 420 -7.48 14.01 -3.28
C VAL A 420 -7.47 12.58 -2.77
N ASP A 421 -6.65 11.76 -3.42
CA ASP A 421 -6.38 10.37 -3.09
C ASP A 421 -5.05 10.28 -2.37
N LEU A 422 -5.06 9.82 -1.13
CA LEU A 422 -3.89 9.44 -0.35
C LEU A 422 -3.81 7.92 -0.29
N ASN A 423 -2.63 7.37 -0.58
CA ASN A 423 -2.41 5.92 -0.55
C ASN A 423 -1.17 5.61 0.29
N LEU A 424 -1.35 4.71 1.25
CA LEU A 424 -0.29 4.13 2.04
C LEU A 424 -0.06 2.69 1.59
N THR A 425 1.09 2.42 0.98
CA THR A 425 1.44 1.09 0.46
C THR A 425 2.58 0.48 1.27
N TYR A 426 2.46 -0.80 1.61
CA TYR A 426 3.42 -1.56 2.41
C TYR A 426 3.73 -2.94 1.77
N PRO A 427 4.88 -3.07 1.10
CA PRO A 427 5.42 -4.34 0.60
C PRO A 427 5.71 -5.32 1.74
N MET A 428 4.81 -6.28 2.01
CA MET A 428 4.96 -7.21 3.13
C MET A 428 5.98 -8.31 2.83
N THR A 429 5.92 -8.86 1.63
CA THR A 429 6.76 -9.98 1.16
C THR A 429 7.14 -9.76 -0.31
N SER A 430 8.01 -10.61 -0.85
CA SER A 430 8.32 -10.61 -2.29
C SER A 430 7.09 -10.87 -3.17
N MET A 431 6.04 -11.50 -2.61
CA MET A 431 4.84 -11.91 -3.33
C MET A 431 3.60 -11.05 -3.03
N TYR A 432 3.61 -10.24 -1.97
CA TYR A 432 2.39 -9.54 -1.53
C TYR A 432 2.67 -8.11 -1.09
N THR A 433 1.80 -7.21 -1.54
CA THR A 433 1.72 -5.82 -1.10
C THR A 433 0.32 -5.54 -0.59
N VAL A 434 0.23 -4.85 0.54
CA VAL A 434 -1.03 -4.33 1.10
C VAL A 434 -0.99 -2.82 1.04
N SER A 435 -2.12 -2.21 0.68
CA SER A 435 -2.26 -0.76 0.67
C SER A 435 -3.57 -0.32 1.30
N ALA A 436 -3.55 0.84 1.95
CA ALA A 436 -4.72 1.54 2.43
C ALA A 436 -4.85 2.86 1.68
N GLY A 437 -6.02 3.11 1.09
CA GLY A 437 -6.34 4.34 0.36
C GLY A 437 -7.36 5.17 1.13
N PHE A 438 -7.24 6.49 1.02
CA PHE A 438 -8.20 7.47 1.47
C PHE A 438 -8.44 8.48 0.36
N THR A 439 -9.69 8.63 -0.08
CA THR A 439 -10.09 9.61 -1.09
C THR A 439 -11.04 10.62 -0.45
N SER A 440 -10.81 11.91 -0.69
CA SER A 440 -11.72 12.98 -0.24
C SER A 440 -11.85 14.11 -1.25
N ASP A 441 -13.02 14.71 -1.36
CA ASP A 441 -13.23 15.96 -2.13
C ASP A 441 -13.24 17.22 -1.26
N PHE A 442 -13.06 17.08 0.07
CA PHE A 442 -13.22 18.13 1.09
C PHE A 442 -14.61 18.79 1.15
N GLY A 443 -15.56 18.38 0.31
CA GLY A 443 -16.96 18.80 0.30
C GLY A 443 -17.86 17.96 1.19
N GLY A 444 -17.36 16.81 1.68
CA GLY A 444 -18.11 15.89 2.54
C GLY A 444 -17.90 14.43 2.15
N PHE A 445 -17.45 14.18 0.92
CA PHE A 445 -17.12 12.86 0.46
C PHE A 445 -15.77 12.40 1.02
N ASN A 446 -15.81 11.22 1.63
CA ASN A 446 -14.68 10.48 2.18
C ASN A 446 -14.85 9.00 1.86
N HIS A 447 -13.82 8.37 1.31
CA HIS A 447 -13.81 6.95 0.98
C HIS A 447 -12.53 6.29 1.46
N PHE A 448 -12.66 5.11 2.06
CA PHE A 448 -11.55 4.31 2.54
C PHE A 448 -11.48 3.01 1.77
N GLY A 449 -10.30 2.72 1.21
CA GLY A 449 -10.04 1.52 0.43
C GLY A 449 -8.96 0.66 1.06
N LEU A 450 -9.11 -0.65 0.95
CA LEU A 450 -8.03 -1.60 1.15
C LEU A 450 -7.71 -2.27 -0.18
N THR A 451 -6.42 -2.35 -0.49
CA THR A 451 -5.92 -3.00 -1.69
C THR A 451 -4.95 -4.09 -1.32
N ILE A 452 -5.12 -5.26 -1.93
CA ILE A 452 -4.17 -6.37 -1.85
C ILE A 452 -3.70 -6.66 -3.26
N ARG A 453 -2.38 -6.71 -3.45
CA ARG A 453 -1.73 -7.07 -4.71
C ARG A 453 -0.84 -8.28 -4.50
N GLY A 454 -1.00 -9.28 -5.37
CA GLY A 454 -0.22 -10.52 -5.36
C GLY A 454 0.68 -10.60 -6.59
N TYR A 455 1.91 -11.10 -6.42
CA TYR A 455 2.88 -11.36 -7.48
C TYR A 455 3.06 -12.86 -7.62
N ILE A 456 2.31 -13.46 -8.55
CA ILE A 456 2.33 -14.90 -8.76
C ILE A 456 3.28 -15.20 -9.91
N ASP A 457 4.43 -15.80 -9.59
CA ASP A 457 5.35 -16.33 -10.59
C ASP A 457 4.82 -17.67 -11.10
N ARG A 458 4.83 -17.87 -12.42
CA ARG A 458 4.55 -19.18 -13.01
C ARG A 458 5.88 -19.93 -13.06
N MET A 459 6.13 -20.76 -12.05
CA MET A 459 7.23 -21.73 -12.07
C MET A 459 7.15 -22.63 -13.30
#